data_AF-A0A9Q1FRL5-F1
#
_entry.id   AF-A0A9Q1FRL5-F1
#
_cell.length_a   1.000
_cell.length_b   1.000
_cell.length_c   1.000
_cell.angle_alpha   90.00
_cell.angle_beta   90.00
_cell.angle_gamma   90.00
#
_symmetry.space_group_name_H-M   'P 1'
#
loop_
_entity.id
_entity.type
_entity.pdbx_description
1 polymer ?
#
loop_
_entity_poly.entity_id
_entity_poly.type
_entity_poly.pdbx_seq_one_letter_code
_entity_poly.pdbx_strand_id
1 'polypeptide(L)' 'MLVSPPIQQVRMARDMSDKEILKMELDQLRKEVKTERLPVSTTANEIMEWVDSQYADDPLIKGVSEEANPYKEKGGCIIT' A
#
# COMPACT_ATOMS: atom_id res chain seq x y z
N MET A 1 18.81 23.40 -7.28
CA MET A 1 18.66 22.40 -8.34
C MET A 1 18.83 21.03 -7.71
N LEU A 2 17.73 20.34 -7.40
CA LEU A 2 17.79 18.96 -6.93
C LEU A 2 18.02 18.10 -8.18
N VAL A 3 19.24 17.59 -8.34
CA VAL A 3 19.58 16.68 -9.43
C VAL A 3 18.93 15.35 -9.09
N SER A 4 17.78 15.05 -9.70
CA SER A 4 17.16 13.74 -9.61
C SER A 4 18.17 12.69 -10.06
N PRO A 5 18.40 11.61 -9.29
CA PRO A 5 19.30 10.55 -9.72
C PRO A 5 18.81 9.98 -11.06
N PRO A 6 19.73 9.65 -11.98
CA PRO A 6 19.36 9.08 -13.28
C PRO A 6 18.54 7.82 -13.05
N ILE A 7 17.45 7.68 -13.81
CA ILE A 7 16.66 6.44 -13.86
C ILE A 7 17.62 5.36 -14.37
N GLN A 8 18.21 4.60 -13.44
CA GLN A 8 19.03 3.44 -13.75
C GLN A 8 18.18 2.55 -14.67
N GLN A 9 18.65 2.27 -15.88
CA GLN A 9 17.98 1.36 -16.80
C GLN A 9 17.75 0.04 -16.06
N VAL A 10 16.51 -0.22 -15.63
CA VAL A 10 16.15 -1.42 -14.88
C VAL A 10 16.26 -2.60 -15.85
N ARG A 11 17.43 -3.24 -15.89
CA ARG A 11 17.51 -4.61 -16.40
C ARG A 11 16.63 -5.45 -15.49
N MET A 12 15.58 -6.05 -16.06
CA MET A 12 14.69 -6.90 -15.30
C MET A 12 15.49 -8.10 -14.79
N ALA A 13 15.18 -8.59 -13.59
CA ALA A 13 15.90 -9.72 -13.00
C ALA A 13 15.96 -10.96 -13.91
N ARG A 14 14.99 -11.07 -14.83
CA ARG A 14 14.87 -12.13 -15.83
C ARG A 14 15.94 -12.10 -16.93
N ASP A 15 16.57 -10.96 -17.18
CA ASP A 15 17.56 -10.78 -18.26
C ASP A 15 19.02 -10.86 -17.78
N MET A 16 19.24 -11.23 -16.51
CA MET A 16 20.55 -11.27 -15.87
C MET A 16 21.02 -12.71 -15.64
N SER A 17 22.34 -12.91 -15.59
CA SER A 17 22.91 -14.20 -15.21
C SER A 17 22.66 -14.51 -13.73
N ASP A 18 22.60 -15.79 -13.37
CA ASP A 18 22.39 -16.23 -11.97
C ASP A 18 23.35 -15.56 -10.99
N LYS A 19 24.61 -15.36 -11.40
CA LYS A 19 25.63 -14.69 -10.59
C LYS A 19 25.32 -13.21 -10.34
N GLU A 20 24.74 -12.51 -11.31
CA GLU A 20 24.35 -11.10 -11.18
C GLU A 20 23.11 -10.97 -10.29
N ILE A 21 22.14 -11.88 -10.43
CA ILE A 21 20.95 -11.95 -9.57
C ILE A 21 21.37 -12.14 -8.10
N LEU A 22 22.25 -13.11 -7.83
CA LEU A 22 22.74 -13.37 -6.47
C LEU A 22 23.49 -12.19 -5.85
N LYS A 23 24.25 -11.44 -6.65
CA LYS A 23 24.92 -10.22 -6.18
C LYS A 23 23.90 -9.15 -5.81
N MET A 24 22.87 -8.97 -6.63
CA MET A 24 21.81 -7.99 -6.35
C MET A 24 21.00 -8.36 -5.11
N GLU A 25 20.67 -9.65 -4.94
CA GLU A 25 20.01 -10.14 -3.72
C GLU A 25 20.87 -9.85 -2.49
N LEU A 26 22.17 -10.13 -2.56
CA LEU A 26 23.10 -9.89 -1.46
C LEU A 26 23.19 -8.39 -1.11
N ASP A 27 23.25 -7.52 -2.12
CA ASP A 27 23.26 -6.06 -1.92
C ASP A 27 21.94 -5.55 -1.32
N GLN A 28 20.80 -6.13 -1.73
CA GLN A 28 19.49 -5.82 -1.15
C GLN A 28 19.41 -6.27 0.33
N LEU A 29 19.83 -7.49 0.65
CA LEU A 29 19.86 -8.00 2.02
C LEU A 29 20.77 -7.17 2.93
N ARG A 30 21.93 -6.73 2.42
CA ARG A 30 22.83 -5.80 3.13
C ARG A 30 22.22 -4.44 3.40
N LYS A 31 21.24 -4.01 2.58
CA LYS A 31 20.48 -2.78 2.81
C LYS A 31 19.38 -3.00 3.84
N GLU A 32 18.60 -4.08 3.72
CA GLU A 32 17.47 -4.39 4.60
C GLU A 32 17.88 -4.71 6.05
N VAL A 33 19.09 -5.25 6.26
CA VAL A 33 19.61 -5.48 7.61
C VAL A 33 19.91 -4.17 8.35
N LYS A 34 20.24 -3.10 7.61
CA LYS A 34 20.54 -1.78 8.17
C LYS A 34 19.30 -0.92 8.37
N THR A 35 18.13 -1.38 7.93
CA THR A 35 16.87 -0.66 8.13
C THR A 35 16.51 -0.63 9.60
N GLU A 36 16.44 0.57 10.17
CA GLU A 36 15.94 0.78 11.52
C GLU A 36 14.45 0.43 11.57
N ARG A 37 14.08 -0.43 12.51
CA ARG A 37 12.70 -0.88 12.71
C ARG A 37 12.16 -0.26 13.98
N LEU A 38 10.91 0.19 13.93
CA LEU A 38 10.19 0.63 15.11
C LEU A 38 9.67 -0.58 15.91
N PRO A 39 9.52 -0.47 17.24
CA PRO A 39 8.92 -1.52 18.05
C PRO A 39 7.48 -1.79 17.59
N VAL A 40 7.10 -3.07 17.49
CA VAL A 40 5.75 -3.49 17.10
C VAL A 40 4.70 -2.93 18.06
N SER A 41 5.02 -2.80 19.35
CA SER A 41 4.12 -2.20 20.34
C SER A 41 3.77 -0.75 20.01
N THR A 42 4.72 0.02 19.46
CA THR A 42 4.49 1.41 19.08
C THR A 42 3.64 1.48 17.82
N THR A 43 4.05 0.77 16.76
CA THR A 43 3.35 0.84 15.48
C THR A 43 1.94 0.25 15.55
N ALA A 44 1.72 -0.82 16.33
CA ALA A 44 0.40 -1.39 16.54
C ALA A 44 -0.54 -0.39 17.23
N ASN A 45 -0.06 0.32 18.25
CA ASN A 45 -0.87 1.33 18.95
C ASN A 45 -1.24 2.49 18.02
N GLU A 46 -0.28 3.02 17.26
CA GLU A 46 -0.52 4.10 16.31
C GLU A 46 -1.55 3.70 15.24
N ILE A 47 -1.46 2.47 14.73
CA ILE A 47 -2.42 1.94 13.76
C ILE A 47 -3.82 1.83 14.39
N MET A 48 -3.92 1.29 15.60
CA MET A 48 -5.21 1.19 16.30
C MET A 48 -5.84 2.56 16.53
N GLU A 49 -5.08 3.50 17.08
CA GLU A 49 -5.55 4.88 17.33
C GLU A 49 -6.04 5.55 16.04
N TRP A 50 -5.30 5.37 14.94
CA TRP A 50 -5.70 5.92 13.66
C TRP A 50 -6.99 5.27 13.14
N VAL A 51 -7.10 3.95 13.18
CA VAL A 51 -8.31 3.24 12.74
C VAL A 51 -9.52 3.65 13.58
N ASP A 52 -9.37 3.72 14.90
CA ASP A 52 -10.44 4.12 15.81
C ASP A 52 -10.90 5.56 15.54
N SER A 53 -9.97 6.47 15.19
CA SER A 53 -10.30 7.85 14.83
C SER A 53 -11.15 7.96 13.56
N GLN A 54 -10.99 7.02 12.62
CA GLN A 54 -11.72 6.99 11.34
C GLN A 54 -12.96 6.09 11.39
N TYR A 55 -13.07 5.23 12.40
CA TYR A 55 -14.13 4.22 12.51
C TYR A 55 -15.54 4.82 12.50
N ALA A 56 -15.72 6.01 13.06
CA ALA A 56 -17.03 6.68 13.10
C ALA A 56 -17.49 7.16 11.72
N ASP A 57 -16.55 7.46 10.83
CA ASP A 57 -16.81 8.04 9.51
C ASP A 57 -16.72 6.99 8.39
N ASP A 58 -16.34 5.75 8.70
CA ASP A 58 -16.26 4.66 7.73
C ASP A 58 -17.67 4.21 7.28
N PRO A 59 -18.05 4.46 6.02
CA PRO A 59 -19.40 4.15 5.54
C PRO A 59 -19.64 2.65 5.35
N LEU A 60 -18.58 1.82 5.24
CA LEU A 60 -18.69 0.37 5.16
C LEU A 60 -18.89 -0.26 6.54
N ILE A 61 -18.51 0.43 7.60
CA ILE A 61 -18.70 0.00 8.98
C ILE A 61 -20.04 0.50 9.53
N LYS A 62 -20.33 1.81 9.40
CA LYS A 62 -21.55 2.42 9.95
C LYS A 62 -22.75 2.32 9.02
N GLY A 63 -22.52 2.06 7.74
CA GLY A 63 -23.53 2.12 6.70
C GLY A 63 -23.71 3.54 6.17
N VAL A 64 -24.10 3.63 4.90
CA VAL A 64 -24.52 4.88 4.25
C VAL A 64 -26.03 4.99 4.26
N SER A 65 -26.57 6.19 4.45
CA SER A 65 -28.00 6.42 4.20
C SER A 65 -28.31 6.18 2.73
N GLU A 66 -29.55 5.82 2.42
CA GLU A 66 -29.93 5.56 1.03
C GLU A 66 -29.71 6.79 0.14
N GLU A 67 -29.96 8.00 0.63
CA GLU A 67 -29.77 9.23 -0.17
C GLU A 67 -28.30 9.53 -0.44
N ALA A 68 -27.39 9.16 0.48
CA ALA A 68 -25.97 9.37 0.35
C ALA A 68 -25.27 8.25 -0.45
N ASN A 69 -25.93 7.10 -0.65
CA ASN A 69 -25.35 5.97 -1.37
C ASN A 69 -25.36 6.22 -2.90
N PRO A 70 -24.19 6.38 -3.56
CA PRO A 70 -24.13 6.59 -5.01
C PRO A 70 -24.59 5.36 -5.81
N TYR A 71 -24.64 4.18 -5.18
CA TYR A 71 -25.09 2.91 -5.78
C TYR A 71 -26.53 2.55 -5.45
N LYS A 72 -27.31 3.45 -4.85
CA LYS A 72 -28.76 3.25 -4.70
C LYS A 72 -29.39 2.97 -6.08
N GLU A 73 -30.21 1.92 -6.18
CA GLU A 73 -30.98 1.65 -7.41
C GLU A 73 -31.81 2.89 -7.79
N LYS A 74 -31.52 3.48 -8.95
CA LYS A 74 -32.28 4.63 -9.47
C LYS A 74 -33.50 4.22 -10.31
N GLY A 75 -33.74 2.93 -10.48
CA GLY A 75 -34.89 2.41 -11.21
C GLY A 75 -34.80 0.90 -11.29
N GLY A 76 -35.78 0.22 -10.69
CA GLY A 76 -35.96 -1.21 -10.87
C GLY A 76 -36.10 -1.54 -12.35
N CYS A 77 -35.52 -2.67 -12.75
CA CYS A 77 -35.64 -3.19 -14.11
C CYS A 77 -37.11 -3.26 -14.54
N ILE A 78 -37.54 -2.36 -15.42
CA ILE A 78 -38.82 -2.47 -16.10
C ILE A 78 -38.60 -3.37 -17.31
N ILE A 79 -38.93 -4.65 -17.16
CA ILE A 79 -39.09 -5.54 -18.32
C ILE A 79 -40.43 -5.13 -18.96
N THR A 80 -40.38 -4.30 -19.99
CA THR A 80 -41.50 -4.10 -20.91
C THR A 80 -41.12 -4.61 -22.28
#